data_AF-A0A165ATW6-F1
#
_entry.id   AF-A0A165ATW6-F1
#
_cell.length_a   1.000
_cell.length_b   1.000
_cell.length_c   1.000
_cell.angle_alpha   90.00
_cell.angle_beta   90.00
_cell.angle_gamma   90.00
#
_symmetry.space_group_name_H-M   'P 1'
#
loop_
_entity.id
_entity.type
_entity.pdbx_description
1 polymer ?
#
loop_
_entity_poly.entity_id
_entity_poly.type
_entity_poly.pdbx_seq_one_letter_code
_entity_poly.pdbx_strand_id
1 'polypeptide(L)' 'HFALWMKGFEHTDISIDNLLYNPITRKGVLNVFDLATIRVDGKNQATGQKRTGTIPFMAMDLLSSEYFRGEVVRLYRHD' A
#
# COMPACT_ATOMS: atom_id res chain seq x y z
N HIS A 1 -2.62 8.65 -2.46
CA HIS A 1 -2.79 7.37 -1.75
C HIS A 1 -4.23 7.17 -1.25
N PHE A 2 -4.76 8.00 -0.32
CA PHE A 2 -6.15 7.87 0.18
C PHE A 2 -7.23 7.71 -0.89
N ALA A 3 -7.20 8.56 -1.93
CA ALA A 3 -8.19 8.50 -3.00
C ALA A 3 -8.20 7.14 -3.74
N LEU A 4 -7.03 6.51 -3.92
CA LEU A 4 -6.91 5.17 -4.49
C LEU A 4 -7.47 4.12 -3.53
N TRP A 5 -7.14 4.24 -2.25
CA TRP A 5 -7.71 3.39 -1.21
C TRP A 5 -9.23 3.42 -1.22
N MET A 6 -9.85 4.60 -1.28
CA MET A 6 -11.32 4.74 -1.35
C MET A 6 -11.93 4.12 -2.61
N LYS A 7 -11.13 3.93 -3.67
CA LYS A 7 -11.53 3.24 -4.91
C LYS A 7 -11.19 1.75 -4.92
N GLY A 8 -10.73 1.20 -3.79
CA GLY A 8 -10.38 -0.21 -3.66
C GLY A 8 -8.98 -0.57 -4.16
N PHE A 9 -8.14 0.41 -4.47
CA PHE A 9 -6.75 0.20 -4.89
C PHE A 9 -5.78 0.38 -3.73
N GLU A 10 -4.97 -0.64 -3.50
CA GLU A 10 -3.89 -0.64 -2.53
C GLU A 10 -2.55 -0.62 -3.28
N HIS A 11 -1.73 0.41 -3.08
CA HIS A 11 -0.43 0.49 -3.75
C HIS A 11 0.53 -0.60 -3.27
N THR A 12 0.46 -0.91 -1.97
CA THR A 12 1.29 -1.88 -1.23
C THR A 12 2.79 -1.60 -1.12
N ASP A 13 3.34 -0.72 -1.96
CA ASP A 13 4.75 -0.32 -1.93
C ASP A 13 4.94 1.21 -1.96
N ILE A 14 4.50 1.90 -0.90
CA ILE A 14 4.75 3.35 -0.78
C ILE A 14 6.18 3.55 -0.28
N SER A 15 6.96 4.34 -1.01
CA SER A 15 8.32 4.73 -0.65
C SER A 15 8.64 6.10 -1.27
N ILE A 16 9.75 6.73 -0.86
CA ILE A 16 10.21 7.98 -1.48
C ILE A 16 10.58 7.73 -2.96
N ASP A 17 11.19 6.59 -3.26
CA ASP A 17 11.61 6.22 -4.62
C ASP A 17 10.43 6.07 -5.59
N ASN A 18 9.27 5.66 -5.07
CA ASN A 18 8.03 5.53 -5.84
C ASN A 18 7.23 6.85 -5.92
N LEU A 19 7.69 7.93 -5.28
CA LEU A 19 7.05 9.25 -5.34
C LEU A 19 7.87 10.19 -6.22
N LEU A 20 7.40 10.41 -7.44
CA LEU A 20 8.00 11.37 -8.36
C LEU A 20 7.53 12.79 -8.03
N TYR A 21 8.38 13.78 -8.25
CA TYR A 21 8.03 15.19 -8.15
C TYR A 21 8.27 15.88 -9.49
N ASN A 22 7.24 16.52 -10.03
CA ASN A 22 7.37 17.36 -11.20
C ASN A 22 7.61 18.82 -10.75
N PRO A 23 8.81 19.41 -10.98
CA PRO A 23 9.13 20.74 -10.49
C PRO A 23 8.41 21.88 -11.23
N ILE A 24 7.99 21.65 -12.47
CA ILE A 24 7.28 22.64 -13.29
C ILE A 24 5.84 22.77 -12.79
N THR A 25 5.15 21.64 -12.64
CA THR A 25 3.75 21.62 -12.18
C THR A 25 3.61 21.63 -10.66
N ARG A 26 4.72 21.43 -9.93
CA ARG A 26 4.80 21.26 -8.48
C ARG A 26 3.91 20.14 -7.94
N LYS A 27 3.70 19.09 -8.73
CA LYS A 27 2.84 17.95 -8.37
C LYS A 27 3.67 16.73 -8.01
N GLY A 28 3.25 16.05 -6.95
CA GLY A 28 3.69 14.68 -6.64
C GLY A 28 2.92 13.68 -7.49
N VAL A 29 3.62 12.67 -7.99
CA VAL A 29 3.05 11.55 -8.77
C VAL A 29 3.48 10.27 -8.09
N LEU A 30 2.50 9.52 -7.57
CA LEU A 30 2.73 8.17 -7.08
C LEU A 30 2.86 7.24 -8.29
N ASN A 31 3.94 6.48 -8.38
CA ASN A 31 4.28 5.59 -9.48
C ASN A 31 4.52 4.16 -8.97
N VAL A 32 4.69 3.19 -9.89
CA VAL A 32 5.03 1.78 -9.59
C VAL A 32 3.84 1.01 -8.99
N PHE A 33 2.86 0.73 -9.85
CA PHE A 33 1.61 0.02 -9.51
C PHE A 33 1.64 -1.49 -9.83
N ASP A 34 2.77 -2.04 -10.23
CA ASP A 34 2.91 -3.48 -10.54
C ASP A 34 2.65 -4.38 -9.32
N LEU A 35 2.95 -3.90 -8.11
CA LEU A 35 2.64 -4.57 -6.84
C LEU A 35 1.26 -4.21 -6.29
N ALA A 36 0.51 -3.32 -6.95
CA ALA A 36 -0.78 -2.88 -6.45
C ALA A 36 -1.79 -4.03 -6.38
N THR A 37 -2.67 -3.97 -5.38
CA THR A 37 -3.74 -4.95 -5.17
C THR A 37 -5.10 -4.26 -5.25
N ILE A 38 -6.06 -4.95 -5.86
CA ILE A 38 -7.46 -4.50 -5.94
C ILE A 38 -8.27 -5.27 -4.90
N ARG A 39 -9.02 -4.56 -4.06
CA ARG A 39 -9.99 -5.17 -3.14
C ARG A 39 -11.23 -5.61 -3.89
N VAL A 40 -11.39 -6.92 -4.05
CA VAL A 40 -12.61 -7.53 -4.59
C VAL A 40 -13.71 -7.38 -3.53
N ASP A 41 -14.89 -6.92 -3.96
CA ASP A 41 -16.10 -6.69 -3.15
C ASP A 41 -16.01 -5.62 -2.05
N GLY A 42 -15.04 -4.70 -2.14
CA GLY A 42 -14.89 -3.60 -1.18
C GLY A 42 -14.50 -4.03 0.24
N LYS A 43 -14.28 -5.33 0.46
CA LYS A 43 -13.83 -5.88 1.75
C LYS A 43 -12.31 -5.87 1.81
N ASN A 44 -11.77 -5.44 2.94
CA ASN A 44 -10.36 -5.62 3.22
C ASN A 44 -10.13 -7.11 3.47
N GLN A 45 -9.46 -7.78 2.55
CA GLN A 45 -9.12 -9.20 2.70
C GLN A 45 -7.76 -9.30 3.36
N ALA A 46 -7.56 -10.31 4.21
CA ALA A 46 -6.24 -10.59 4.73
C ALA A 46 -5.39 -11.17 3.60
N THR A 47 -4.48 -10.34 3.05
CA THR A 47 -3.66 -10.66 1.88
C THR A 47 -2.32 -11.26 2.26
N GLY A 48 -2.21 -11.81 3.47
CA GLY A 48 -0.98 -12.14 4.17
C GLY A 48 0.10 -12.95 3.45
N GLN A 49 -0.23 -13.52 2.30
CA GLN A 49 0.72 -14.23 1.46
C GLN A 49 1.56 -13.30 0.57
N LYS A 50 1.18 -12.02 0.41
CA LYS A 50 1.91 -11.04 -0.41
C LYS A 50 2.99 -10.32 0.40
N ARG A 51 4.24 -10.71 0.19
CA ARG A 51 5.46 -10.03 0.68
C ARG A 51 5.80 -8.82 -0.20
N THR A 52 4.92 -7.82 -0.23
CA THR A 52 5.13 -6.58 -1.00
C THR A 52 5.31 -5.39 -0.07
N GLY A 53 6.17 -4.46 -0.48
CA GLY A 53 6.45 -3.23 0.24
C GLY A 53 7.93 -3.06 0.57
N THR A 54 8.34 -1.80 0.66
CA THR A 54 9.67 -1.39 1.11
C THR A 54 9.69 -1.36 2.65
N ILE A 55 10.47 -2.24 3.30
CA ILE A 55 10.41 -2.54 4.75
C ILE A 55 10.33 -1.29 5.65
N PRO A 56 11.19 -0.26 5.48
CA PRO A 56 11.12 0.96 6.29
C PRO A 56 9.80 1.75 6.23
N PHE A 57 8.98 1.51 5.21
CA PHE A 57 7.71 2.21 4.98
C PHE A 57 6.48 1.32 5.25
N MET A 58 6.69 0.07 5.67
CA MET A 58 5.60 -0.84 6.01
C MET A 58 5.08 -0.53 7.41
N ALA A 59 3.75 -0.65 7.59
CA ALA A 59 3.16 -0.60 8.92
C ALA A 59 3.65 -1.81 9.75
N MET A 60 3.89 -1.59 11.04
CA MET A 60 4.43 -2.61 11.96
C MET A 60 3.61 -3.90 11.98
N ASP A 61 2.29 -3.79 11.91
CA ASP A 61 1.38 -4.94 11.90
C ASP A 61 1.63 -5.86 10.68
N LEU A 62 2.18 -5.32 9.58
CA LEU A 62 2.51 -6.06 8.35
C LEU A 62 3.90 -6.71 8.39
N LEU A 63 4.70 -6.40 9.40
CA LEU A 63 6.00 -7.03 9.65
C LEU A 63 5.87 -8.24 10.60
N SER A 64 4.64 -8.61 10.96
CA SER A 64 4.33 -9.68 11.90
C SER A 64 4.18 -11.05 11.22
N SER A 65 4.34 -12.11 12.02
CA SER A 65 4.10 -13.48 11.54
C SER A 65 2.62 -13.71 11.21
N GLU A 66 1.74 -13.04 11.94
CA GLU A 66 0.29 -13.01 11.81
C GLU A 66 -0.11 -12.46 10.44
N TYR A 67 0.54 -11.36 10.02
CA TYR A 67 0.38 -10.87 8.66
C TYR A 67 0.79 -11.94 7.66
N PHE A 68 1.96 -12.56 7.80
CA PHE A 68 2.38 -13.59 6.84
C PHE A 68 1.50 -14.86 6.83
N ARG A 69 0.72 -15.11 7.88
CA ARG A 69 -0.30 -16.18 7.94
C ARG A 69 -1.66 -15.76 7.35
N GLY A 70 -1.85 -14.50 6.97
CA GLY A 70 -3.14 -14.02 6.47
C GLY A 70 -4.14 -13.74 7.60
N GLU A 71 -3.66 -13.38 8.78
CA GLU A 71 -4.51 -13.06 9.94
C GLU A 71 -4.65 -11.55 10.13
N VAL A 72 -3.70 -10.76 9.60
CA VAL A 72 -3.72 -9.30 9.65
C VAL A 72 -4.19 -8.73 8.32
N VAL A 73 -5.12 -7.79 8.42
CA VAL A 73 -5.70 -7.08 7.28
C VAL A 73 -4.96 -5.74 7.11
N ARG A 74 -4.64 -5.38 5.87
CA ARG A 74 -4.09 -4.04 5.59
C ARG A 74 -5.14 -2.98 5.91
N LEU A 75 -4.71 -1.93 6.59
CA LEU A 75 -5.53 -0.77 6.92
C LEU A 75 -4.86 0.47 6.39
N TYR A 76 -5.66 1.38 5.88
CA TYR A 76 -5.20 2.73 5.60
C TYR A 76 -5.27 3.55 6.88
N ARG A 77 -4.15 4.16 7.26
CA ARG A 77 -4.08 5.15 8.31
C ARG A 77 -3.25 6.36 7.87
N HIS A 78 -3.53 7.50 8.47
CA HIS A 78 -2.85 8.77 8.22
C HIS A 78 -1.94 9.20 9.38
N ASP A 79 -2.02 8.50 10.52
CA ASP A 79 -1.39 8.85 11.79
C ASP A 79 0.10 8.49 11.85
#